data_AF-A0A126P9I0-F1
#
_entry.id   AF-A0A126P9I0-F1
#
_cell.length_a   1.000
_cell.length_b   1.000
_cell.length_c   1.000
_cell.angle_alpha   90.00
_cell.angle_beta   90.00
_cell.angle_gamma   90.00
#
_symmetry.space_group_name_H-M   'P 1'
#
loop_
_entity.id
_entity.type
_entity.pdbx_description
1 polymer ?
#
loop_
_entity_poly.entity_id
_entity_poly.type
_entity_poly.pdbx_seq_one_letter_code
_entity_poly.pdbx_strand_id
1 'polypeptide(L)'
;MRFFILLGTGCLLVASALLMAIYGAMPYAAVARLSQVPYYEVVPDGPIRLVLALTPGRYAAYRAGGWALAGGALLGALALLRQAAYRRELRRLGHEARRAGAALRRTVARLSGAERAGAGALLLGLGLTWGAWLLLDPPSPDEIASYDSFAHEGVVAVTSFYPMPNNHVGYNLLAWALEQIMPGQARLVMRLPSLLAALAGTALSYALLTHFRNFRTATLAVALFGFTKVAIIYAAAGRGYYVQLGCVQLAFFAAVGLASRPRYRRLGWAVFVGSSVAGLYTIPTFAAPLVVLGAVLAGAALGRPPARRYRFWGQLVAAGAAVAATVAVLYAPVGCVSGWGLLLANRYVVAQPLATFWALGPAILYETAGMLLGPVRAGLLLSAALVALVPLALWRGGPARWPARARWLAWASWALLVGPVALALVQRVFVPARALMYATFFLYLLAALGADWAATQWRGRWAAWAPLALLVGLLAFRGWEIYDQVPTLRTSRADDRAVTRAYRWLRTQPPGPAVVGAPYHELMFDHYALLNGAPRLLHPRPVPGVRYPYLVWPQGPTPRPAWAAALPYRAAYHDALVVIYALPPTQ
;
A
#
# COMPACT_ATOMS: atom_id res chain seq x y z
N MET A 1 30.96 -3.75 5.59
CA MET A 1 30.72 -3.47 7.02
C MET A 1 30.71 -1.98 7.28
N ARG A 2 31.81 -1.21 7.11
CA ARG A 2 31.81 0.27 7.28
C ARG A 2 30.58 1.00 6.68
N PHE A 3 30.28 0.77 5.39
CA PHE A 3 29.11 1.37 4.76
C PHE A 3 27.77 1.04 5.46
N PHE A 4 27.61 -0.18 5.97
CA PHE A 4 26.37 -0.61 6.64
C PHE A 4 26.24 -0.05 8.05
N ILE A 5 27.35 0.11 8.78
CA ILE A 5 27.35 0.80 10.07
C ILE A 5 26.86 2.23 9.88
N LEU A 6 27.38 2.91 8.86
CA LEU A 6 26.96 4.27 8.52
C LEU A 6 25.50 4.34 8.08
N LEU A 7 25.07 3.44 7.19
CA LEU A 7 23.70 3.39 6.69
C LEU A 7 22.71 3.09 7.83
N GLY A 8 22.98 2.08 8.65
CA GLY A 8 22.15 1.72 9.80
C GLY A 8 22.07 2.83 10.84
N THR A 9 23.20 3.45 11.19
CA THR A 9 23.21 4.60 12.12
C THR A 9 22.42 5.78 11.56
N GLY A 10 22.56 6.07 10.26
CA GLY A 10 21.78 7.12 9.59
C GLY A 10 20.28 6.84 9.60
N CYS A 11 19.86 5.60 9.31
CA CYS A 11 18.45 5.20 9.37
C CYS A 11 17.88 5.32 10.79
N LEU A 12 18.60 4.83 11.81
CA LEU A 12 18.20 4.95 13.20
C LEU A 12 18.11 6.40 13.66
N LEU A 13 19.06 7.25 13.26
CA LEU A 13 19.02 8.68 13.57
C LEU A 13 17.79 9.34 12.96
N VAL A 14 17.48 9.11 11.68
CA VAL A 14 16.29 9.69 11.03
C VAL A 14 15.00 9.22 11.70
N ALA A 15 14.86 7.92 11.96
CA ALA A 15 13.67 7.35 12.59
C ALA A 15 13.47 7.87 14.03
N SER A 16 14.52 7.82 14.86
CA SER A 16 14.45 8.28 16.25
C SER A 16 14.26 9.80 16.35
N ALA A 17 14.92 10.59 15.50
CA ALA A 17 14.72 12.04 15.46
C ALA A 17 13.30 12.41 15.04
N LEU A 18 12.73 11.74 14.02
CA LEU A 18 11.33 11.95 13.63
C LEU A 18 10.38 11.67 14.79
N LEU A 19 10.55 10.54 15.46
CA LEU A 19 9.70 10.19 16.60
C LEU A 19 9.89 11.15 17.77
N MET A 20 11.11 11.61 18.07
CA MET A 20 11.32 12.57 19.15
C MET A 20 10.86 13.98 18.78
N ALA A 21 10.81 14.34 17.50
CA ALA A 21 10.13 15.57 17.08
C ALA A 21 8.62 15.51 17.37
N ILE A 22 7.99 14.34 17.27
CA ILE A 22 6.56 14.14 17.54
C ILE A 22 6.29 13.99 19.05
N TYR A 23 7.00 13.11 19.73
CA TYR A 23 6.72 12.68 21.10
C TYR A 23 7.58 13.38 22.16
N GLY A 24 8.63 14.08 21.74
CA GLY A 24 9.60 14.70 22.65
C GLY A 24 8.99 15.74 23.57
N ALA A 25 8.01 16.51 23.07
CA ALA A 25 7.28 17.52 23.84
C ALA A 25 5.82 17.14 24.15
N MET A 26 5.34 16.00 23.63
CA MET A 26 3.94 15.60 23.76
C MET A 26 3.65 15.11 25.20
N PRO A 27 2.64 15.67 25.89
CA PRO A 27 2.27 15.20 27.22
C PRO A 27 1.51 13.88 27.17
N TYR A 28 1.60 13.07 28.22
CA TYR A 28 0.88 11.80 28.36
C TYR A 28 -0.61 11.95 28.08
N ALA A 29 -1.24 12.98 28.67
CA ALA A 29 -2.67 13.23 28.52
C ALA A 29 -3.09 13.41 27.06
N ALA A 30 -2.26 14.04 26.22
CA ALA A 30 -2.57 14.20 24.80
C ALA A 30 -2.61 12.88 24.05
N VAL A 31 -1.71 11.94 24.38
CA VAL A 31 -1.71 10.59 23.79
C VAL A 31 -2.85 9.74 24.37
N ALA A 32 -3.14 9.87 25.66
CA ALA A 32 -4.22 9.13 26.32
C ALA A 32 -5.62 9.50 25.78
N ARG A 33 -5.80 10.71 25.24
CA ARG A 33 -7.04 11.12 24.56
C ARG A 33 -7.39 10.26 23.36
N LEU A 34 -6.43 9.56 22.75
CA LEU A 34 -6.69 8.61 21.66
C LEU A 34 -7.64 7.48 22.06
N SER A 35 -7.79 7.18 23.36
CA SER A 35 -8.81 6.24 23.86
C SER A 35 -10.25 6.68 23.59
N GLN A 36 -10.46 7.97 23.29
CA GLN A 36 -11.76 8.54 23.00
C GLN A 36 -12.06 8.61 21.50
N VAL A 37 -11.05 8.40 20.65
CA VAL A 37 -11.21 8.42 19.19
C VAL A 37 -11.97 7.17 18.76
N PRO A 38 -13.17 7.30 18.18
CA PRO A 38 -13.89 6.16 17.65
C PRO A 38 -13.17 5.63 16.40
N TYR A 39 -13.27 4.31 16.20
CA TYR A 39 -12.87 3.70 14.95
C TYR A 39 -13.94 2.71 14.48
N TYR A 40 -14.03 2.54 13.16
CA TYR A 40 -15.03 1.70 12.51
C TYR A 40 -14.32 0.50 11.93
N GLU A 41 -14.43 -0.64 12.62
CA GLU A 41 -14.16 -1.93 11.98
C GLU A 41 -15.49 -2.45 11.40
N VAL A 42 -15.43 -3.25 10.33
CA VAL A 42 -16.61 -3.90 9.72
C VAL A 42 -17.19 -4.91 10.72
N VAL A 43 -17.85 -4.42 11.75
CA VAL A 43 -18.48 -5.16 12.83
C VAL A 43 -19.87 -4.54 13.01
N PRO A 44 -20.93 -5.35 13.16
CA PRO A 44 -22.30 -4.84 13.36
C PRO A 44 -22.52 -4.08 14.69
N ASP A 45 -21.46 -3.84 15.46
CA ASP A 45 -21.54 -3.27 16.81
C ASP A 45 -21.33 -1.75 16.88
N GLY A 46 -21.10 -1.07 15.75
CA GLY A 46 -20.89 0.38 15.67
C GLY A 46 -19.43 0.78 15.93
N PRO A 47 -19.14 2.09 16.16
CA PRO A 47 -17.81 2.57 16.49
C PRO A 47 -17.30 1.95 17.78
N ILE A 48 -16.10 1.39 17.70
CA ILE A 48 -15.40 0.80 18.83
C ILE A 48 -14.38 1.81 19.34
N ARG A 49 -14.10 1.79 20.65
CA ARG A 49 -12.99 2.55 21.24
C ARG A 49 -11.89 1.59 21.65
N LEU A 50 -10.66 1.92 21.27
CA LEU A 50 -9.52 1.07 21.59
C LEU A 50 -9.11 1.30 23.04
N VAL A 51 -9.06 0.21 23.81
CA VAL A 51 -8.38 0.21 25.12
C VAL A 51 -6.88 0.29 24.87
N LEU A 52 -6.29 1.44 25.20
CA LEU A 52 -4.86 1.68 24.99
C LEU A 52 -4.04 0.82 25.98
N ALA A 53 -2.93 0.25 25.50
CA ALA A 53 -1.91 -0.39 26.33
C ALA A 53 -0.96 0.63 26.99
N LEU A 54 -1.32 1.92 26.92
CA LEU A 54 -0.54 3.05 27.38
C LEU A 54 -0.71 3.25 28.89
N THR A 55 0.41 3.43 29.59
CA THR A 55 0.44 3.85 31.00
C THR A 55 1.43 5.00 31.18
N PRO A 56 1.35 5.81 32.24
CA PRO A 56 2.28 6.92 32.47
C PRO A 56 3.74 6.44 32.48
N GLY A 57 4.03 5.35 33.20
CA GLY A 57 5.38 4.78 33.29
C GLY A 57 5.88 4.25 31.95
N ARG A 58 5.03 3.56 31.18
CA ARG A 58 5.38 3.06 29.85
C ARG A 58 5.69 4.20 28.87
N TYR A 59 4.91 5.26 28.91
CA TYR A 59 5.11 6.43 28.06
C TYR A 59 6.38 7.21 28.43
N ALA A 60 6.64 7.39 29.73
CA ALA A 60 7.87 8.01 30.21
C ALA A 60 9.11 7.20 29.77
N ALA A 61 9.08 5.87 29.92
CA ALA A 61 10.14 4.99 29.46
C ALA A 61 10.35 5.06 27.94
N TYR A 62 9.26 5.10 27.15
CA TYR A 62 9.34 5.29 25.70
C TYR A 62 10.00 6.62 25.32
N ARG A 63 9.62 7.74 25.96
CA ARG A 63 10.24 9.06 25.69
C ARG A 63 11.71 9.08 26.09
N ALA A 64 12.06 8.57 27.27
CA ALA A 64 13.44 8.52 27.73
C ALA A 64 14.32 7.64 26.81
N GLY A 65 13.84 6.44 26.47
CA GLY A 65 14.52 5.54 25.54
C GLY A 65 14.64 6.12 24.14
N GLY A 66 13.61 6.82 23.67
CA GLY A 66 13.61 7.52 22.39
C GLY A 66 14.67 8.63 22.32
N TRP A 67 14.78 9.46 23.36
CA TRP A 67 15.82 10.50 23.45
C TRP A 67 17.22 9.91 23.57
N ALA A 68 17.40 8.87 24.39
CA ALA A 68 18.67 8.17 24.51
C ALA A 68 19.11 7.58 23.17
N LEU A 69 18.18 6.95 22.42
CA LEU A 69 18.46 6.42 21.09
C LEU A 69 18.79 7.51 20.08
N ALA A 70 18.01 8.61 20.04
CA ALA A 70 18.26 9.74 19.14
C ALA A 70 19.62 10.40 19.41
N GLY A 71 19.93 10.68 20.68
CA GLY A 71 21.21 11.21 21.11
C GLY A 71 22.37 10.27 20.79
N GLY A 72 22.23 8.98 21.11
CA GLY A 72 23.23 7.95 20.80
C GLY A 72 23.48 7.79 19.30
N ALA A 73 22.41 7.77 18.48
CA ALA A 73 22.51 7.69 17.03
C ALA A 73 23.16 8.96 16.43
N LEU A 74 22.85 10.15 16.98
CA LEU A 74 23.47 11.40 16.56
C LEU A 74 24.97 11.43 16.88
N LEU A 75 25.34 11.12 18.12
CA LEU A 75 26.75 11.06 18.55
C LEU A 75 27.51 9.99 17.74
N GLY A 76 26.90 8.83 17.52
CA GLY A 76 27.44 7.78 16.66
C GLY A 76 27.66 8.27 15.23
N ALA A 77 26.66 8.92 14.62
CA ALA A 77 26.80 9.50 13.28
C ALA A 77 27.93 10.53 13.22
N LEU A 78 28.00 11.45 14.19
CA LEU A 78 29.07 12.45 14.27
C LEU A 78 30.46 11.80 14.42
N ALA A 79 30.60 10.81 15.29
CA ALA A 79 31.85 10.07 15.50
C ALA A 79 32.30 9.32 14.23
N LEU A 80 31.35 8.69 13.52
CA LEU A 80 31.63 8.05 12.23
C LEU A 80 32.06 9.08 11.18
N LEU A 81 31.36 10.21 11.09
CA LEU A 81 31.66 11.28 10.12
C LEU A 81 32.99 12.00 10.39
N ARG A 82 33.50 11.98 11.63
CA ARG A 82 34.86 12.45 11.96
C ARG A 82 35.96 11.58 11.37
N GLN A 83 35.67 10.31 11.06
CA GLN A 83 36.65 9.41 10.45
C GLN A 83 36.63 9.50 8.91
N ALA A 84 37.81 9.72 8.30
CA ALA A 84 37.95 9.85 6.85
C ALA A 84 37.43 8.63 6.07
N ALA A 85 37.50 7.43 6.66
CA ALA A 85 37.02 6.20 6.02
C ALA A 85 35.51 6.23 5.74
N TYR A 86 34.68 6.74 6.65
CA TYR A 86 33.23 6.82 6.47
C TYR A 86 32.83 7.97 5.56
N ARG A 87 33.50 9.13 5.64
CA ARG A 87 33.32 10.22 4.67
C ARG A 87 33.60 9.76 3.23
N ARG A 88 34.62 8.92 3.03
CA ARG A 88 34.88 8.30 1.72
C ARG A 88 33.74 7.40 1.25
N GLU A 89 33.09 6.65 2.14
CA GLU A 89 31.92 5.84 1.78
C GLU A 89 30.71 6.71 1.37
N LEU A 90 30.45 7.84 2.03
CA LEU A 90 29.43 8.81 1.60
C LEU A 90 29.74 9.42 0.24
N ARG A 91 30.97 9.89 0.03
CA ARG A 91 31.40 10.45 -1.27
C ARG A 91 31.22 9.40 -2.37
N ARG A 92 31.59 8.15 -2.11
CA ARG A 92 31.40 7.04 -3.06
C ARG A 92 29.92 6.76 -3.32
N LEU A 93 29.06 6.76 -2.30
CA LEU A 93 27.61 6.68 -2.49
C LEU A 93 27.09 7.82 -3.38
N GLY A 94 27.50 9.06 -3.11
CA GLY A 94 27.13 10.23 -3.93
C GLY A 94 27.64 10.15 -5.37
N HIS A 95 28.85 9.62 -5.61
CA HIS A 95 29.34 9.35 -6.96
C HIS A 95 28.57 8.23 -7.66
N GLU A 96 28.23 7.15 -6.96
CA GLU A 96 27.40 6.06 -7.49
C GLU A 96 26.00 6.58 -7.86
N ALA A 97 25.36 7.38 -7.00
CA ALA A 97 24.07 8.01 -7.24
C ALA A 97 24.09 8.92 -8.48
N ARG A 98 25.07 9.84 -8.58
CA ARG A 98 25.22 10.71 -9.75
C ARG A 98 25.45 9.92 -11.05
N ARG A 99 26.30 8.88 -11.00
CA ARG A 99 26.56 8.01 -12.16
C ARG A 99 25.33 7.19 -12.56
N ALA A 100 24.57 6.66 -11.60
CA ALA A 100 23.33 5.95 -11.86
C ALA A 100 22.27 6.88 -12.47
N GLY A 101 22.08 8.07 -11.90
CA GLY A 101 21.18 9.09 -12.44
C GLY A 101 21.57 9.53 -13.86
N ALA A 102 22.87 9.77 -14.12
CA ALA A 102 23.35 10.07 -15.47
C ALA A 102 23.18 8.90 -16.44
N ALA A 103 23.33 7.65 -15.98
CA ALA A 103 23.06 6.47 -16.80
C ALA A 103 21.57 6.36 -17.16
N LEU A 104 20.67 6.60 -16.20
CA LEU A 104 19.23 6.58 -16.44
C LEU A 104 18.81 7.69 -17.40
N ARG A 105 19.28 8.93 -17.19
CA ARG A 105 19.04 10.05 -18.11
C ARG A 105 19.54 9.76 -19.52
N ARG A 106 20.73 9.18 -19.66
CA ARG A 106 21.26 8.78 -20.99
C ARG A 106 20.42 7.67 -21.63
N THR A 107 19.90 6.72 -20.85
CA THR A 107 18.98 5.71 -21.37
C THR A 107 17.72 6.36 -21.94
N VAL A 108 17.09 7.30 -21.21
CA VAL A 108 15.90 8.01 -21.68
C VAL A 108 16.21 8.91 -22.89
N ALA A 109 17.35 9.61 -22.87
CA ALA A 109 17.77 10.48 -23.97
C ALA A 109 18.14 9.72 -25.26
N ARG A 110 18.43 8.41 -25.16
CA ARG A 110 18.71 7.53 -26.31
C ARG A 110 17.46 6.98 -26.98
N LEU A 111 16.27 7.20 -26.40
CA LEU A 111 15.01 6.82 -27.02
C LEU A 111 14.80 7.67 -28.28
N SER A 112 14.34 7.03 -29.35
CA SER A 112 13.94 7.72 -30.58
C SER A 112 12.79 8.71 -30.33
N GLY A 113 12.53 9.61 -31.28
CA GLY A 113 11.39 10.55 -31.19
C GLY A 113 10.06 9.82 -30.98
N ALA A 114 9.82 8.75 -31.74
CA ALA A 114 8.63 7.91 -31.62
C ALA A 114 8.53 7.18 -30.28
N GLU A 115 9.65 6.62 -29.78
CA GLU A 115 9.66 5.97 -28.46
C GLU A 115 9.37 6.96 -27.33
N ARG A 116 9.93 8.18 -27.39
CA ARG A 116 9.64 9.24 -26.40
C ARG A 116 8.18 9.67 -26.45
N ALA A 117 7.63 9.87 -27.65
CA ALA A 117 6.21 10.20 -27.83
C ALA A 117 5.31 9.09 -27.28
N GLY A 118 5.61 7.81 -27.60
CA GLY A 118 4.85 6.67 -27.10
C GLY A 118 4.92 6.51 -25.58
N ALA A 119 6.10 6.67 -24.97
CA ALA A 119 6.25 6.67 -23.51
C ALA A 119 5.48 7.83 -22.86
N GLY A 120 5.58 9.04 -23.43
CA GLY A 120 4.87 10.22 -22.95
C GLY A 120 3.36 10.06 -23.02
N ALA A 121 2.84 9.58 -24.16
CA ALA A 121 1.42 9.31 -24.35
C ALA A 121 0.89 8.24 -23.40
N LEU A 122 1.66 7.16 -23.16
CA LEU A 122 1.28 6.13 -22.20
C LEU A 122 1.21 6.69 -20.76
N LEU A 123 2.26 7.39 -20.31
CA LEU A 123 2.29 7.96 -18.96
C LEU A 123 1.22 9.04 -18.76
N LEU A 124 0.97 9.85 -19.78
CA LEU A 124 -0.12 10.83 -19.77
C LEU A 124 -1.48 10.13 -19.71
N GLY A 125 -1.71 9.11 -20.54
CA GLY A 125 -2.95 8.33 -20.53
C GLY A 125 -3.22 7.71 -19.15
N LEU A 126 -2.21 7.09 -18.55
CA LEU A 126 -2.30 6.57 -17.17
C LEU A 126 -2.62 7.68 -16.16
N GLY A 127 -1.93 8.82 -16.25
CA GLY A 127 -2.17 9.94 -15.34
C GLY A 127 -3.57 10.55 -15.49
N LEU A 128 -4.08 10.66 -16.71
CA LEU A 128 -5.44 11.11 -16.97
C LEU A 128 -6.47 10.10 -16.46
N THR A 129 -6.26 8.80 -16.69
CA THR A 129 -7.15 7.75 -16.18
C THR A 129 -7.18 7.72 -14.65
N TRP A 130 -6.03 7.71 -13.99
CA TRP A 130 -5.96 7.68 -12.52
C TRP A 130 -6.46 8.99 -11.89
N GLY A 131 -6.13 10.14 -12.50
CA GLY A 131 -6.64 11.44 -12.09
C GLY A 131 -8.16 11.55 -12.23
N ALA A 132 -8.74 11.01 -13.30
CA ALA A 132 -10.18 10.94 -13.47
C ALA A 132 -10.83 10.08 -12.37
N TRP A 133 -10.26 8.92 -12.04
CA TRP A 133 -10.76 8.10 -10.93
C TRP A 133 -10.68 8.79 -9.57
N LEU A 134 -9.58 9.51 -9.31
CA LEU A 134 -9.43 10.31 -8.08
C LEU A 134 -10.59 11.30 -7.91
N LEU A 135 -11.05 11.91 -9.00
CA LEU A 135 -12.11 12.92 -9.00
C LEU A 135 -13.53 12.32 -9.01
N LEU A 136 -13.72 11.23 -9.77
CA LEU A 136 -15.05 10.68 -10.05
C LEU A 136 -15.52 9.67 -9.02
N ASP A 137 -14.61 8.87 -8.46
CA ASP A 137 -14.93 7.82 -7.50
C ASP A 137 -15.19 8.45 -6.11
N PRO A 138 -16.31 8.16 -5.43
CA PRO A 138 -16.52 8.65 -4.08
C PRO A 138 -15.51 8.05 -3.09
N PRO A 139 -15.20 8.75 -1.97
CA PRO A 139 -14.38 8.17 -0.91
C PRO A 139 -15.00 6.88 -0.38
N SER A 140 -14.20 5.83 -0.33
CA SER A 140 -14.60 4.55 0.27
C SER A 140 -14.70 4.68 1.80
N PRO A 141 -15.50 3.82 2.48
CA PRO A 141 -15.56 3.75 3.95
C PRO A 141 -14.17 3.65 4.59
N ASP A 142 -13.34 2.87 3.93
CA ASP A 142 -11.97 2.57 4.26
C ASP A 142 -11.06 3.83 4.26
N GLU A 143 -11.27 4.74 3.30
CA GLU A 143 -10.59 6.05 3.23
C GLU A 143 -11.10 7.01 4.30
N ILE A 144 -12.42 7.08 4.48
CA ILE A 144 -13.06 7.94 5.48
C ILE A 144 -12.60 7.57 6.88
N ALA A 145 -12.65 6.30 7.25
CA ALA A 145 -12.15 5.82 8.54
C ALA A 145 -10.66 6.14 8.74
N SER A 146 -9.86 6.17 7.67
CA SER A 146 -8.44 6.50 7.80
C SER A 146 -8.17 8.00 7.90
N TYR A 147 -8.99 8.81 7.24
CA TYR A 147 -8.97 10.25 7.41
C TYR A 147 -9.41 10.62 8.83
N ASP A 148 -10.61 10.18 9.22
CA ASP A 148 -11.25 10.54 10.49
C ASP A 148 -10.44 10.05 11.69
N SER A 149 -10.02 8.78 11.73
CA SER A 149 -9.34 8.23 12.91
C SER A 149 -7.83 8.50 12.96
N PHE A 150 -7.20 8.96 11.86
CA PHE A 150 -5.75 9.14 11.79
C PHE A 150 -5.32 10.49 11.24
N ALA A 151 -5.57 10.76 9.95
CA ALA A 151 -5.00 11.93 9.30
C ALA A 151 -5.51 13.25 9.92
N HIS A 152 -6.81 13.31 10.21
CA HIS A 152 -7.44 14.48 10.83
C HIS A 152 -7.12 14.60 12.34
N GLU A 153 -7.11 13.48 13.08
CA GLU A 153 -6.76 13.45 14.52
C GLU A 153 -5.32 13.89 14.81
N GLY A 154 -4.42 13.72 13.85
CA GLY A 154 -3.08 14.28 13.89
C GLY A 154 -1.96 13.24 13.98
N VAL A 155 -0.72 13.73 13.93
CA VAL A 155 0.47 12.90 13.78
C VAL A 155 0.65 11.83 14.88
N VAL A 156 0.20 12.10 16.10
CA VAL A 156 0.25 11.13 17.20
C VAL A 156 -0.70 9.96 16.92
N ALA A 157 -1.93 10.25 16.46
CA ALA A 157 -2.88 9.22 16.07
C ALA A 157 -2.31 8.38 14.93
N VAL A 158 -1.83 9.02 13.86
CA VAL A 158 -1.20 8.33 12.72
C VAL A 158 -0.11 7.33 13.16
N THR A 159 0.81 7.78 14.01
CA THR A 159 2.04 7.03 14.30
C THR A 159 1.92 6.04 15.47
N SER A 160 0.83 6.10 16.24
CA SER A 160 0.66 5.22 17.41
C SER A 160 -0.72 4.60 17.60
N PHE A 161 -1.78 5.16 17.03
CA PHE A 161 -3.13 4.62 17.11
C PHE A 161 -3.32 3.56 16.02
N TYR A 162 -3.38 2.29 16.42
CA TYR A 162 -3.48 1.14 15.51
C TYR A 162 -4.64 0.22 15.91
N PRO A 163 -5.89 0.72 15.89
CA PRO A 163 -7.04 -0.08 16.29
C PRO A 163 -7.41 -1.16 15.25
N MET A 164 -7.03 -0.94 14.00
CA MET A 164 -7.33 -1.84 12.89
C MET A 164 -6.05 -2.38 12.25
N PRO A 165 -5.96 -3.69 11.97
CA PRO A 165 -4.78 -4.30 11.39
C PRO A 165 -4.49 -3.91 9.92
N ASN A 166 -5.35 -3.10 9.31
CA ASN A 166 -5.19 -2.53 7.98
C ASN A 166 -4.86 -1.02 8.04
N ASN A 167 -4.24 -0.52 9.12
CA ASN A 167 -3.73 0.85 9.16
C ASN A 167 -2.38 0.96 8.42
N HIS A 168 -2.28 1.98 7.56
CA HIS A 168 -1.13 2.23 6.68
C HIS A 168 -0.31 3.39 7.26
N VAL A 169 0.41 3.16 8.35
CA VAL A 169 1.03 4.21 9.18
C VAL A 169 1.86 5.21 8.37
N GLY A 170 2.83 4.72 7.59
CA GLY A 170 3.68 5.58 6.76
C GLY A 170 2.90 6.33 5.66
N TYR A 171 1.80 5.75 5.16
CA TYR A 171 0.92 6.42 4.20
C TYR A 171 0.10 7.54 4.86
N ASN A 172 -0.53 7.23 6.00
CA ASN A 172 -1.34 8.18 6.75
C ASN A 172 -0.51 9.35 7.28
N LEU A 173 0.82 9.17 7.44
CA LEU A 173 1.74 10.27 7.74
C LEU A 173 1.89 11.25 6.56
N LEU A 174 1.90 10.75 5.32
CA LEU A 174 1.87 11.60 4.12
C LEU A 174 0.52 12.31 3.98
N ALA A 175 -0.58 11.60 4.25
CA ALA A 175 -1.91 12.19 4.26
C ALA A 175 -2.03 13.28 5.33
N TRP A 176 -1.57 13.03 6.56
CA TRP A 176 -1.53 14.05 7.62
C TRP A 176 -0.74 15.29 7.23
N ALA A 177 0.42 15.12 6.57
CA ALA A 177 1.19 16.27 6.08
C ALA A 177 0.40 17.10 5.05
N LEU A 178 -0.42 16.48 4.21
CA LEU A 178 -1.34 17.19 3.32
C LEU A 178 -2.52 17.80 4.07
N GLU A 179 -3.06 17.16 5.12
CA GLU A 179 -4.12 17.74 5.96
C GLU A 179 -3.68 19.07 6.58
N GLN A 180 -2.39 19.22 6.92
CA GLN A 180 -1.85 20.50 7.40
C GLN A 180 -1.86 21.60 6.34
N ILE A 181 -1.91 21.25 5.05
CA ILE A 181 -1.88 22.18 3.90
C ILE A 181 -3.29 22.44 3.36
N MET A 182 -4.16 21.43 3.37
CA MET A 182 -5.51 21.46 2.80
C MET A 182 -6.55 20.87 3.78
N PRO A 183 -6.73 21.49 4.96
CA PRO A 183 -7.58 20.95 6.01
C PRO A 183 -9.03 20.79 5.53
N GLY A 184 -9.68 19.68 5.94
CA GLY A 184 -11.06 19.39 5.58
C GLY A 184 -11.27 18.86 4.16
N GLN A 185 -10.22 18.76 3.34
CA GLN A 185 -10.30 18.22 1.98
C GLN A 185 -10.04 16.71 1.94
N ALA A 186 -10.78 15.95 2.75
CA ALA A 186 -10.55 14.52 3.00
C ALA A 186 -10.25 13.70 1.74
N ARG A 187 -10.99 13.92 0.64
CA ARG A 187 -10.75 13.26 -0.64
C ARG A 187 -9.35 13.53 -1.21
N LEU A 188 -8.91 14.79 -1.26
CA LEU A 188 -7.60 15.14 -1.83
C LEU A 188 -6.47 14.76 -0.88
N VAL A 189 -6.63 15.04 0.41
CA VAL A 189 -5.72 14.67 1.50
C VAL A 189 -5.39 13.19 1.45
N MET A 190 -6.43 12.37 1.35
CA MET A 190 -6.25 10.93 1.34
C MET A 190 -5.75 10.41 0.00
N ARG A 191 -6.10 10.97 -1.16
CA ARG A 191 -5.82 10.34 -2.47
C ARG A 191 -4.58 10.86 -3.18
N LEU A 192 -4.23 12.13 -3.00
CA LEU A 192 -3.10 12.75 -3.67
C LEU A 192 -1.75 12.04 -3.38
N PRO A 193 -1.46 11.57 -2.14
CA PRO A 193 -0.24 10.82 -1.88
C PRO A 193 -0.13 9.54 -2.73
N SER A 194 -1.24 8.79 -2.87
CA SER A 194 -1.27 7.59 -3.70
C SER A 194 -1.07 7.93 -5.17
N LEU A 195 -1.76 8.94 -5.70
CA LEU A 195 -1.63 9.35 -7.10
C LEU A 195 -0.21 9.80 -7.43
N LEU A 196 0.40 10.63 -6.57
CA LEU A 196 1.78 11.09 -6.76
C LEU A 196 2.76 9.91 -6.71
N ALA A 197 2.57 8.97 -5.78
CA ALA A 197 3.38 7.76 -5.71
C ALA A 197 3.19 6.87 -6.95
N ALA A 198 1.97 6.77 -7.47
CA ALA A 198 1.65 6.02 -8.67
C ALA A 198 2.32 6.61 -9.91
N LEU A 199 2.22 7.93 -10.11
CA LEU A 199 2.84 8.62 -11.24
C LEU A 199 4.38 8.54 -11.17
N ALA A 200 4.96 8.95 -10.04
CA ALA A 200 6.41 8.97 -9.87
C ALA A 200 7.01 7.55 -9.89
N GLY A 201 6.38 6.60 -9.18
CA GLY A 201 6.80 5.20 -9.13
C GLY A 201 6.72 4.53 -10.50
N THR A 202 5.65 4.76 -11.26
CA THR A 202 5.48 4.20 -12.60
C THR A 202 6.46 4.80 -13.60
N ALA A 203 6.65 6.11 -13.61
CA ALA A 203 7.63 6.78 -14.47
C ALA A 203 9.06 6.30 -14.17
N LEU A 204 9.42 6.17 -12.90
CA LEU A 204 10.72 5.66 -12.48
C LEU A 204 10.89 4.19 -12.88
N SER A 205 9.89 3.34 -12.65
CA SER A 205 9.90 1.94 -13.05
C SER A 205 10.00 1.76 -14.56
N TYR A 206 9.32 2.60 -15.35
CA TYR A 206 9.46 2.62 -16.80
C TYR A 206 10.90 2.92 -17.21
N ALA A 207 11.52 3.96 -16.64
CA ALA A 207 12.89 4.35 -16.95
C ALA A 207 13.88 3.25 -16.53
N LEU A 208 13.67 2.63 -15.36
CA LEU A 208 14.48 1.52 -14.86
C LEU A 208 14.33 0.27 -15.72
N LEU A 209 13.12 -0.12 -16.12
CA LEU A 209 12.90 -1.25 -17.05
C LEU A 209 13.59 -0.99 -18.39
N THR A 210 13.48 0.23 -18.92
CA THR A 210 14.20 0.62 -20.13
C THR A 210 15.71 0.48 -19.95
N HIS A 211 16.25 0.83 -18.78
CA HIS A 211 17.68 0.73 -18.48
C HIS A 211 18.15 -0.72 -18.26
N PHE A 212 17.37 -1.54 -17.59
CA PHE A 212 17.72 -2.91 -17.24
C PHE A 212 17.44 -3.89 -18.39
N ARG A 213 16.49 -3.56 -19.28
CA ARG A 213 16.10 -4.39 -20.42
C ARG A 213 16.04 -3.60 -21.73
N ASN A 214 14.90 -3.00 -22.06
CA ASN A 214 14.68 -2.24 -23.29
C ASN A 214 13.33 -1.49 -23.23
N PHE A 215 13.09 -0.60 -24.20
CA PHE A 215 11.85 0.16 -24.34
C PHE A 215 10.62 -0.76 -24.43
N ARG A 216 10.64 -1.77 -25.32
CA ARG A 216 9.50 -2.67 -25.57
C ARG A 216 8.99 -3.34 -24.29
N THR A 217 9.89 -3.91 -23.49
CA THR A 217 9.54 -4.56 -22.22
C THR A 217 8.95 -3.55 -21.23
N ALA A 218 9.53 -2.35 -21.14
CA ALA A 218 9.02 -1.30 -20.26
C ALA A 218 7.60 -0.87 -20.65
N THR A 219 7.37 -0.60 -21.95
CA THR A 219 6.06 -0.23 -22.50
C THR A 219 5.03 -1.31 -22.23
N LEU A 220 5.32 -2.56 -22.59
CA LEU A 220 4.37 -3.66 -22.39
C LEU A 220 4.04 -3.84 -20.91
N ALA A 221 5.05 -3.92 -20.02
CA ALA A 221 4.81 -4.16 -18.60
C ALA A 221 3.99 -3.03 -17.95
N VAL A 222 4.33 -1.76 -18.25
CA VAL A 222 3.65 -0.60 -17.68
C VAL A 222 2.24 -0.42 -18.25
N ALA A 223 2.04 -0.62 -19.56
CA ALA A 223 0.71 -0.56 -20.16
C ALA A 223 -0.20 -1.68 -19.63
N LEU A 224 0.32 -2.91 -19.60
CA LEU A 224 -0.43 -4.07 -19.13
C LEU A 224 -0.87 -3.95 -17.68
N PHE A 225 0.01 -3.47 -16.80
CA PHE A 225 -0.28 -3.29 -15.39
C PHE A 225 -1.11 -2.02 -15.13
N GLY A 226 -0.71 -0.88 -15.68
CA GLY A 226 -1.23 0.43 -15.31
C GLY A 226 -2.71 0.64 -15.63
N PHE A 227 -3.23 -0.08 -16.63
CA PHE A 227 -4.65 -0.07 -16.98
C PHE A 227 -5.45 -1.22 -16.37
N THR A 228 -4.87 -2.01 -15.47
CA THR A 228 -5.66 -3.02 -14.73
C THR A 228 -6.63 -2.33 -13.78
N LYS A 229 -7.76 -2.99 -13.49
CA LYS A 229 -8.71 -2.56 -12.45
C LYS A 229 -8.02 -2.23 -11.12
N VAL A 230 -7.13 -3.12 -10.66
CA VAL A 230 -6.42 -2.96 -9.38
C VAL A 230 -5.48 -1.75 -9.39
N ALA A 231 -4.76 -1.50 -10.49
CA ALA A 231 -3.91 -0.34 -10.65
C ALA A 231 -4.72 0.97 -10.65
N ILE A 232 -5.82 1.02 -11.40
CA ILE A 232 -6.64 2.23 -11.50
C ILE A 232 -7.26 2.58 -10.14
N ILE A 233 -7.87 1.59 -9.47
CA ILE A 233 -8.50 1.79 -8.17
C ILE A 233 -7.47 2.26 -7.16
N TYR A 234 -6.34 1.57 -7.00
CA TYR A 234 -5.40 1.91 -5.93
C TYR A 234 -4.49 3.10 -6.25
N ALA A 235 -4.35 3.52 -7.50
CA ALA A 235 -3.68 4.78 -7.84
C ALA A 235 -4.51 5.99 -7.39
N ALA A 236 -5.83 5.82 -7.35
CA ALA A 236 -6.77 6.87 -6.95
C ALA A 236 -7.28 6.72 -5.52
N ALA A 237 -7.32 5.52 -4.95
CA ALA A 237 -7.79 5.29 -3.60
C ALA A 237 -6.75 5.77 -2.57
N GLY A 238 -7.24 6.33 -1.48
CA GLY A 238 -6.46 6.84 -0.36
C GLY A 238 -5.86 5.74 0.51
N ARG A 239 -5.07 4.87 -0.10
CA ARG A 239 -4.41 3.69 0.48
C ARG A 239 -2.93 3.66 0.10
N GLY A 240 -2.10 3.09 0.96
CA GLY A 240 -0.66 2.96 0.79
C GLY A 240 -0.19 1.89 -0.20
N TYR A 241 -1.06 1.19 -0.92
CA TYR A 241 -0.65 0.07 -1.78
C TYR A 241 0.24 0.51 -2.96
N TYR A 242 0.06 1.72 -3.50
CA TYR A 242 0.95 2.23 -4.53
C TYR A 242 2.30 2.72 -3.98
N VAL A 243 2.31 3.29 -2.77
CA VAL A 243 3.57 3.60 -2.06
C VAL A 243 4.34 2.30 -1.79
N GLN A 244 3.64 1.25 -1.34
CA GLN A 244 4.19 -0.08 -1.16
C GLN A 244 4.75 -0.62 -2.49
N LEU A 245 3.98 -0.56 -3.58
CA LEU A 245 4.44 -1.00 -4.90
C LEU A 245 5.71 -0.26 -5.35
N GLY A 246 5.76 1.06 -5.23
CA GLY A 246 6.95 1.85 -5.55
C GLY A 246 8.17 1.41 -4.72
N CYS A 247 7.97 1.14 -3.44
CA CYS A 247 9.02 0.57 -2.58
C CYS A 247 9.46 -0.83 -3.04
N VAL A 248 8.52 -1.70 -3.43
CA VAL A 248 8.83 -3.07 -3.90
C VAL A 248 9.61 -2.98 -5.21
N GLN A 249 9.22 -2.10 -6.13
CA GLN A 249 9.92 -1.88 -7.40
C GLN A 249 11.35 -1.38 -7.18
N LEU A 250 11.56 -0.42 -6.28
CA LEU A 250 12.89 0.06 -5.91
C LEU A 250 13.76 -1.05 -5.29
N ALA A 251 13.21 -1.81 -4.33
CA ALA A 251 13.88 -2.93 -3.71
C ALA A 251 14.23 -4.02 -4.74
N PHE A 252 13.32 -4.29 -5.67
CA PHE A 252 13.48 -5.24 -6.77
C PHE A 252 14.64 -4.83 -7.70
N PHE A 253 14.65 -3.59 -8.22
CA PHE A 253 15.73 -3.14 -9.11
C PHE A 253 17.08 -3.08 -8.39
N ALA A 254 17.08 -2.72 -7.10
CA ALA A 254 18.27 -2.79 -6.26
C ALA A 254 18.76 -4.25 -6.13
N ALA A 255 17.86 -5.20 -5.88
CA ALA A 255 18.20 -6.61 -5.76
C ALA A 255 18.75 -7.19 -7.08
N VAL A 256 18.09 -6.92 -8.20
CA VAL A 256 18.56 -7.32 -9.54
C VAL A 256 19.93 -6.70 -9.85
N GLY A 257 20.15 -5.43 -9.52
CA GLY A 257 21.45 -4.76 -9.68
C GLY A 257 22.55 -5.36 -8.81
N LEU A 258 22.23 -5.75 -7.58
CA LEU A 258 23.16 -6.41 -6.65
C LEU A 258 23.48 -7.85 -7.08
N ALA A 259 22.51 -8.57 -7.66
CA ALA A 259 22.68 -9.93 -8.15
C ALA A 259 23.51 -10.00 -9.45
N SER A 260 23.28 -9.08 -10.39
CA SER A 260 23.80 -9.11 -11.77
C SER A 260 25.23 -8.54 -12.00
N ARG A 261 26.06 -8.46 -10.95
CA ARG A 261 27.37 -7.76 -10.86
C ARG A 261 27.23 -6.25 -10.55
N PRO A 262 27.38 -5.85 -9.27
CA PRO A 262 27.01 -4.50 -8.84
C PRO A 262 28.03 -3.44 -9.28
N ARG A 263 27.67 -2.64 -10.30
CA ARG A 263 28.39 -1.39 -10.64
C ARG A 263 28.15 -0.29 -9.59
N TYR A 264 26.99 -0.32 -8.94
CA TYR A 264 26.53 0.67 -7.95
C TYR A 264 26.20 -0.04 -6.62
N ARG A 265 27.19 -0.69 -6.01
CA ARG A 265 26.97 -1.59 -4.87
C ARG A 265 26.42 -0.86 -3.64
N ARG A 266 26.92 0.33 -3.31
CA ARG A 266 26.48 1.09 -2.14
C ARG A 266 25.09 1.65 -2.36
N LEU A 267 24.87 2.22 -3.55
CA LEU A 267 23.56 2.71 -3.94
C LEU A 267 22.52 1.58 -3.92
N GLY A 268 22.84 0.41 -4.46
CA GLY A 268 21.96 -0.75 -4.44
C GLY A 268 21.55 -1.14 -3.02
N TRP A 269 22.51 -1.23 -2.09
CA TRP A 269 22.20 -1.52 -0.69
C TRP A 269 21.44 -0.38 0.02
N ALA A 270 21.77 0.89 -0.24
CA ALA A 270 21.03 2.04 0.31
C ALA A 270 19.57 2.04 -0.17
N VAL A 271 19.34 1.84 -1.48
CA VAL A 271 17.99 1.78 -2.05
C VAL A 271 17.25 0.57 -1.50
N PHE A 272 17.88 -0.60 -1.43
CA PHE A 272 17.26 -1.81 -0.86
C PHE A 272 16.83 -1.61 0.59
N VAL A 273 17.72 -1.12 1.46
CA VAL A 273 17.41 -0.85 2.88
C VAL A 273 16.36 0.25 3.01
N GLY A 274 16.55 1.40 2.34
CA GLY A 274 15.65 2.55 2.46
C GLY A 274 14.23 2.25 1.97
N SER A 275 14.09 1.60 0.80
CA SER A 275 12.78 1.18 0.29
C SER A 275 12.14 0.09 1.15
N SER A 276 12.93 -0.77 1.79
CA SER A 276 12.40 -1.79 2.70
C SER A 276 11.88 -1.20 4.00
N VAL A 277 12.59 -0.23 4.59
CA VAL A 277 12.12 0.52 5.76
C VAL A 277 10.85 1.30 5.42
N ALA A 278 10.86 2.07 4.33
CA ALA A 278 9.70 2.83 3.89
C ALA A 278 8.49 1.94 3.57
N GLY A 279 8.71 0.81 2.88
CA GLY A 279 7.68 -0.15 2.54
C GLY A 279 7.03 -0.80 3.76
N LEU A 280 7.84 -1.29 4.71
CA LEU A 280 7.36 -1.88 5.97
C LEU A 280 6.64 -0.85 6.85
N TYR A 281 7.14 0.38 6.90
CA TYR A 281 6.48 1.43 7.67
C TYR A 281 5.17 1.91 7.02
N THR A 282 5.09 1.87 5.69
CA THR A 282 3.83 2.13 4.98
C THR A 282 2.81 1.02 5.28
N ILE A 283 3.17 -0.25 5.03
CA ILE A 283 2.30 -1.41 5.23
C ILE A 283 3.14 -2.62 5.69
N PRO A 284 2.82 -3.27 6.83
CA PRO A 284 3.58 -4.43 7.33
C PRO A 284 3.69 -5.60 6.35
N THR A 285 2.73 -5.78 5.44
CA THR A 285 2.74 -6.84 4.42
C THR A 285 3.92 -6.74 3.44
N PHE A 286 4.65 -5.61 3.40
CA PHE A 286 5.94 -5.51 2.71
C PHE A 286 6.97 -6.55 3.19
N ALA A 287 6.78 -7.15 4.37
CA ALA A 287 7.61 -8.26 4.84
C ALA A 287 7.70 -9.40 3.80
N ALA A 288 6.61 -9.72 3.10
CA ALA A 288 6.60 -10.78 2.09
C ALA A 288 7.56 -10.51 0.92
N PRO A 289 7.46 -9.39 0.17
CA PRO A 289 8.41 -9.10 -0.90
C PRO A 289 9.84 -8.90 -0.39
N LEU A 290 10.04 -8.40 0.83
CA LEU A 290 11.37 -8.29 1.45
C LEU A 290 12.04 -9.66 1.65
N VAL A 291 11.32 -10.62 2.26
CA VAL A 291 11.84 -11.98 2.49
C VAL A 291 12.17 -12.65 1.15
N VAL A 292 11.27 -12.53 0.18
CA VAL A 292 11.46 -13.10 -1.16
C VAL A 292 12.68 -12.50 -1.86
N LEU A 293 12.84 -11.17 -1.87
CA LEU A 293 14.01 -10.52 -2.47
C LEU A 293 15.30 -10.85 -1.70
N GLY A 294 15.23 -11.01 -0.39
CA GLY A 294 16.32 -11.50 0.44
C GLY A 294 16.76 -12.90 0.01
N ALA A 295 15.82 -13.82 -0.23
CA ALA A 295 16.09 -15.16 -0.72
C ALA A 295 16.72 -15.14 -2.13
N VAL A 296 16.23 -14.29 -3.04
CA VAL A 296 16.84 -14.08 -4.36
C VAL A 296 18.30 -13.62 -4.23
N LEU A 297 18.58 -12.66 -3.36
CA LEU A 297 19.94 -12.17 -3.11
C LEU A 297 20.84 -13.23 -2.47
N ALA A 298 20.31 -14.01 -1.53
CA ALA A 298 21.02 -15.13 -0.92
C ALA A 298 21.39 -16.19 -1.96
N GLY A 299 20.44 -16.57 -2.83
CA GLY A 299 20.66 -17.49 -3.94
C GLY A 299 21.68 -16.95 -4.96
N ALA A 300 21.65 -15.65 -5.26
CA ALA A 300 22.65 -15.01 -6.12
C ALA A 300 24.09 -15.10 -5.59
N ALA A 301 24.28 -15.29 -4.28
CA ALA A 301 25.59 -15.47 -3.69
C ALA A 301 26.15 -16.89 -3.86
N LEU A 302 25.30 -17.89 -4.11
CA LEU A 302 25.75 -19.26 -4.34
C LEU A 302 26.64 -19.37 -5.59
N GLY A 303 26.36 -18.58 -6.63
CA GLY A 303 27.19 -18.49 -7.83
C GLY A 303 28.52 -17.72 -7.65
N ARG A 304 28.92 -17.36 -6.43
CA ARG A 304 30.16 -16.61 -6.14
C ARG A 304 31.20 -17.47 -5.43
N PRO A 305 32.52 -17.18 -5.60
CA PRO A 305 33.59 -17.83 -4.84
C PRO A 305 33.37 -17.69 -3.31
N PRO A 306 33.81 -18.66 -2.49
CA PRO A 306 33.50 -18.71 -1.05
C PRO A 306 33.77 -17.40 -0.30
N ALA A 307 34.95 -16.79 -0.45
CA ALA A 307 35.28 -15.53 0.22
C ALA A 307 34.34 -14.36 -0.17
N ARG A 308 33.91 -14.29 -1.43
CA ARG A 308 32.95 -13.28 -1.92
C ARG A 308 31.52 -13.61 -1.51
N ARG A 309 31.17 -14.89 -1.39
CA ARG A 309 29.88 -15.40 -0.93
C ARG A 309 29.64 -14.99 0.52
N TYR A 310 30.54 -15.35 1.45
CA TYR A 310 30.40 -14.99 2.87
C TYR A 310 30.35 -13.49 3.09
N ARG A 311 31.20 -12.73 2.39
CA ARG A 311 31.14 -11.26 2.44
C ARG A 311 29.79 -10.72 1.96
N PHE A 312 29.18 -11.33 0.95
CA PHE A 312 27.88 -10.89 0.46
C PHE A 312 26.75 -11.26 1.43
N TRP A 313 26.75 -12.46 2.00
CA TRP A 313 25.80 -12.84 3.04
C TRP A 313 25.92 -11.94 4.28
N GLY A 314 27.13 -11.64 4.74
CA GLY A 314 27.31 -10.67 5.84
C GLY A 314 26.75 -9.28 5.51
N GLN A 315 26.75 -8.87 4.24
CA GLN A 315 26.09 -7.63 3.82
C GLN A 315 24.56 -7.74 3.82
N LEU A 316 24.02 -8.87 3.40
CA LEU A 316 22.59 -9.13 3.44
C LEU A 316 22.07 -9.17 4.89
N VAL A 317 22.79 -9.85 5.78
CA VAL A 317 22.48 -9.87 7.23
C VAL A 317 22.56 -8.46 7.82
N ALA A 318 23.61 -7.70 7.52
CA ALA A 318 23.72 -6.32 7.99
C ALA A 318 22.60 -5.41 7.44
N ALA A 319 22.18 -5.60 6.19
CA ALA A 319 21.04 -4.90 5.60
C ALA A 319 19.73 -5.26 6.33
N GLY A 320 19.47 -6.55 6.55
CA GLY A 320 18.29 -7.03 7.26
C GLY A 320 18.23 -6.52 8.70
N ALA A 321 19.35 -6.55 9.42
CA ALA A 321 19.44 -6.01 10.77
C ALA A 321 19.16 -4.49 10.80
N ALA A 322 19.69 -3.72 9.84
CA ALA A 322 19.41 -2.30 9.73
C ALA A 322 17.92 -2.01 9.45
N VAL A 323 17.29 -2.78 8.56
CA VAL A 323 15.85 -2.68 8.28
C VAL A 323 15.04 -3.01 9.54
N ALA A 324 15.29 -4.16 10.16
CA ALA A 324 14.56 -4.63 11.33
C ALA A 324 14.67 -3.64 12.51
N ALA A 325 15.88 -3.17 12.83
CA ALA A 325 16.09 -2.22 13.91
C ALA A 325 15.39 -0.89 13.64
N THR A 326 15.47 -0.36 12.41
CA THR A 326 14.82 0.92 12.06
C THR A 326 13.30 0.80 12.10
N VAL A 327 12.74 -0.28 11.55
CA VAL A 327 11.28 -0.53 11.55
C VAL A 327 10.77 -0.76 12.98
N ALA A 328 11.51 -1.48 13.82
CA ALA A 328 11.16 -1.66 15.22
C ALA A 328 11.08 -0.33 15.97
N VAL A 329 12.02 0.60 15.70
CA VAL A 329 11.97 1.96 16.25
C VAL A 329 10.73 2.70 15.74
N LEU A 330 10.46 2.68 14.43
CA LEU A 330 9.31 3.35 13.82
C LEU A 330 7.95 2.84 14.32
N TYR A 331 7.83 1.53 14.63
CA TYR A 331 6.61 0.94 15.21
C TYR A 331 6.59 0.90 16.73
N ALA A 332 7.65 1.35 17.42
CA ALA A 332 7.66 1.43 18.88
C ALA A 332 6.48 2.24 19.47
N PRO A 333 6.03 3.38 18.87
CA PRO A 333 4.86 4.08 19.38
C PRO A 333 3.58 3.24 19.29
N VAL A 334 3.36 2.51 18.19
CA VAL A 334 2.23 1.57 18.05
C VAL A 334 2.27 0.52 19.15
N GLY A 335 3.44 -0.10 19.36
CA GLY A 335 3.61 -1.09 20.43
C GLY A 335 3.34 -0.51 21.81
N CYS A 336 3.78 0.73 22.08
CA CYS A 336 3.62 1.44 23.35
C CYS A 336 2.18 1.88 23.64
N VAL A 337 1.47 2.39 22.63
CA VAL A 337 0.15 3.02 22.79
C VAL A 337 -0.97 2.03 22.53
N SER A 338 -0.98 1.38 21.36
CA SER A 338 -2.02 0.43 20.97
C SER A 338 -1.73 -1.01 21.40
N GLY A 339 -0.46 -1.37 21.60
CA GLY A 339 -0.05 -2.71 22.00
C GLY A 339 0.42 -3.56 20.83
N TRP A 340 1.38 -4.45 21.09
CA TRP A 340 1.99 -5.31 20.07
C TRP A 340 1.02 -6.35 19.48
N GLY A 341 -0.01 -6.76 20.23
CA GLY A 341 -0.97 -7.77 19.79
C GLY A 341 -1.73 -7.37 18.52
N LEU A 342 -2.08 -6.09 18.37
CA LEU A 342 -2.81 -5.60 17.20
C LEU A 342 -1.95 -5.64 15.92
N LEU A 343 -0.63 -5.53 16.06
CA LEU A 343 0.31 -5.62 14.94
C LEU A 343 0.72 -7.07 14.63
N LEU A 344 1.03 -7.86 15.67
CA LEU A 344 1.69 -9.16 15.55
C LEU A 344 0.79 -10.38 15.76
N ALA A 345 -0.40 -10.19 16.33
CA ALA A 345 -1.33 -11.27 16.68
C ALA A 345 -2.78 -10.98 16.21
N ASN A 346 -2.94 -10.19 15.14
CA ASN A 346 -4.25 -9.95 14.54
C ASN A 346 -4.68 -11.10 13.61
N ARG A 347 -5.96 -11.08 13.21
CA ARG A 347 -6.60 -12.09 12.37
C ARG A 347 -5.92 -12.37 11.02
N TYR A 348 -5.11 -11.46 10.50
CA TYR A 348 -4.42 -11.63 9.22
C TYR A 348 -3.03 -12.28 9.34
N VAL A 349 -2.45 -12.30 10.54
CA VAL A 349 -1.10 -12.85 10.78
C VAL A 349 -1.11 -14.13 11.60
N VAL A 350 -2.18 -14.36 12.37
CA VAL A 350 -2.36 -15.62 13.11
C VAL A 350 -2.63 -16.76 12.14
N ALA A 351 -1.84 -17.83 12.28
CA ALA A 351 -1.98 -19.05 11.50
C ALA A 351 -3.37 -19.67 11.71
N GLN A 352 -4.02 -20.04 10.62
CA GLN A 352 -5.32 -20.72 10.63
C GLN A 352 -5.15 -22.21 10.98
N PRO A 353 -6.15 -22.83 11.63
CA PRO A 353 -6.23 -24.28 11.74
C PRO A 353 -6.13 -24.93 10.36
N LEU A 354 -5.42 -26.07 10.26
CA LEU A 354 -5.12 -26.71 8.99
C LEU A 354 -6.39 -27.06 8.19
N ALA A 355 -7.42 -27.56 8.87
CA ALA A 355 -8.71 -27.89 8.27
C ALA A 355 -9.40 -26.66 7.68
N THR A 356 -9.49 -25.57 8.45
CA THR A 356 -10.06 -24.29 7.99
C THR A 356 -9.27 -23.71 6.83
N PHE A 357 -7.93 -23.76 6.90
CA PHE A 357 -7.05 -23.24 5.86
C PHE A 357 -7.30 -23.90 4.50
N TRP A 358 -7.36 -25.23 4.47
CA TRP A 358 -7.61 -25.96 3.22
C TRP A 358 -9.06 -25.89 2.75
N ALA A 359 -10.03 -25.80 3.66
CA ALA A 359 -11.44 -25.63 3.31
C ALA A 359 -11.72 -24.28 2.63
N LEU A 360 -11.15 -23.19 3.14
CA LEU A 360 -11.36 -21.83 2.60
C LEU A 360 -10.36 -21.44 1.52
N GLY A 361 -9.19 -22.09 1.47
CA GLY A 361 -8.09 -21.77 0.58
C GLY A 361 -8.49 -21.64 -0.90
N PRO A 362 -9.19 -22.61 -1.51
CA PRO A 362 -9.59 -22.52 -2.91
C PRO A 362 -10.47 -21.30 -3.23
N ALA A 363 -11.44 -20.98 -2.35
CA ALA A 363 -12.32 -19.82 -2.53
C ALA A 363 -11.54 -18.50 -2.42
N ILE A 364 -10.65 -18.40 -1.43
CA ILE A 364 -9.82 -17.20 -1.24
C ILE A 364 -8.80 -17.01 -2.36
N LEU A 365 -8.22 -18.10 -2.87
CA LEU A 365 -7.34 -18.06 -4.06
C LEU A 365 -8.11 -17.64 -5.30
N TYR A 366 -9.35 -18.12 -5.47
CA TYR A 366 -10.23 -17.72 -6.57
C TYR A 366 -10.57 -16.22 -6.51
N GLU A 367 -10.96 -15.72 -5.34
CA GLU A 367 -11.24 -14.29 -5.12
C GLU A 367 -9.99 -13.44 -5.33
N THR A 368 -8.85 -13.89 -4.81
CA THR A 368 -7.55 -13.21 -4.98
C THR A 368 -7.17 -13.11 -6.44
N ALA A 369 -7.30 -14.21 -7.19
CA ALA A 369 -7.06 -14.22 -8.62
C ALA A 369 -8.04 -13.31 -9.35
N GLY A 370 -9.33 -13.29 -8.98
CA GLY A 370 -10.32 -12.39 -9.57
C GLY A 370 -9.99 -10.92 -9.37
N MET A 371 -9.61 -10.53 -8.16
CA MET A 371 -9.23 -9.14 -7.87
C MET A 371 -7.94 -8.73 -8.59
N LEU A 372 -6.93 -9.61 -8.64
CA LEU A 372 -5.60 -9.28 -9.15
C LEU A 372 -5.47 -9.41 -10.67
N LEU A 373 -6.23 -10.32 -11.29
CA LEU A 373 -6.03 -10.75 -12.68
C LEU A 373 -7.23 -10.48 -13.59
N GLY A 374 -8.37 -10.04 -13.03
CA GLY A 374 -9.60 -9.85 -13.79
C GLY A 374 -10.37 -11.17 -13.94
N PRO A 375 -10.92 -11.50 -15.13
CA PRO A 375 -11.70 -12.73 -15.34
C PRO A 375 -10.97 -13.99 -14.85
N VAL A 376 -11.50 -14.60 -13.78
CA VAL A 376 -10.73 -15.52 -12.92
C VAL A 376 -10.12 -16.68 -13.70
N ARG A 377 -10.91 -17.37 -14.55
CA ARG A 377 -10.44 -18.54 -15.30
C ARG A 377 -9.31 -18.20 -16.29
N ALA A 378 -9.49 -17.15 -17.07
CA ALA A 378 -8.49 -16.72 -18.05
C ALA A 378 -7.23 -16.19 -17.35
N GLY A 379 -7.40 -15.37 -16.30
CA GLY A 379 -6.31 -14.85 -15.49
C GLY A 379 -5.48 -15.96 -14.84
N LEU A 380 -6.13 -16.97 -14.25
CA LEU A 380 -5.48 -18.14 -13.65
C LEU A 380 -4.70 -18.96 -14.68
N LEU A 381 -5.31 -19.27 -15.83
CA LEU A 381 -4.62 -20.04 -16.89
C LEU A 381 -3.40 -19.29 -17.43
N LEU A 382 -3.53 -17.98 -17.68
CA LEU A 382 -2.41 -17.14 -18.11
C LEU A 382 -1.30 -17.09 -17.05
N SER A 383 -1.67 -16.96 -15.78
CA SER A 383 -0.70 -16.93 -14.69
C SER A 383 0.01 -18.27 -14.52
N ALA A 384 -0.71 -19.38 -14.58
CA ALA A 384 -0.14 -20.72 -14.55
C ALA A 384 0.83 -20.94 -15.72
N ALA A 385 0.44 -20.54 -16.93
CA ALA A 385 1.31 -20.60 -18.10
C ALA A 385 2.58 -19.76 -17.92
N LEU A 386 2.48 -18.51 -17.44
CA LEU A 386 3.65 -17.66 -17.22
C LEU A 386 4.57 -18.19 -16.11
N VAL A 387 4.01 -18.72 -15.03
CA VAL A 387 4.75 -19.35 -13.92
C VAL A 387 5.51 -20.58 -14.40
N ALA A 388 4.95 -21.39 -15.30
CA ALA A 388 5.58 -22.58 -15.83
C ALA A 388 6.59 -22.30 -16.96
N LEU A 389 6.21 -21.44 -17.92
CA LEU A 389 6.96 -21.22 -19.15
C LEU A 389 8.20 -20.34 -18.96
N VAL A 390 8.17 -19.37 -18.04
CA VAL A 390 9.32 -18.46 -17.84
C VAL A 390 10.55 -19.21 -17.32
N PRO A 391 10.49 -20.01 -16.23
CA PRO A 391 11.63 -20.82 -15.79
C PRO A 391 12.17 -21.73 -16.90
N LEU A 392 11.28 -22.35 -17.67
CA LEU A 392 11.64 -23.21 -18.80
C LEU A 392 12.38 -22.44 -19.91
N ALA A 393 11.89 -21.26 -20.28
CA ALA A 393 12.52 -20.39 -21.27
C ALA A 393 13.88 -19.86 -20.80
N LEU A 394 14.02 -19.51 -19.51
CA LEU A 394 15.28 -19.11 -18.91
C LEU A 394 16.31 -20.25 -18.88
N TRP A 395 15.84 -21.46 -18.61
CA TRP A 395 16.69 -22.66 -18.60
C TRP A 395 17.17 -23.02 -20.01
N ARG A 396 16.27 -23.05 -21.01
CA ARG A 396 16.60 -23.40 -22.40
C ARG A 396 17.36 -22.31 -23.15
N GLY A 397 17.15 -21.03 -22.84
CA GLY A 397 17.72 -19.93 -23.62
C GLY A 397 19.23 -19.76 -23.49
N GLY A 398 19.84 -20.28 -22.42
CA GLY A 398 21.27 -20.14 -22.16
C GLY A 398 21.75 -18.68 -21.97
N PRO A 399 23.04 -18.48 -21.61
CA PRO A 399 23.61 -17.15 -21.37
C PRO A 399 23.68 -16.27 -22.61
N ALA A 400 23.75 -16.86 -23.80
CA ALA A 400 23.84 -16.15 -25.07
C ALA A 400 22.54 -15.39 -25.39
N ARG A 401 21.38 -15.95 -25.06
CA ARG A 401 20.07 -15.33 -25.36
C ARG A 401 19.57 -14.45 -24.24
N TRP A 402 19.91 -14.77 -23.00
CA TRP A 402 19.51 -14.00 -21.82
C TRP A 402 20.71 -13.39 -21.12
N PRO A 403 21.00 -12.09 -21.36
CA PRO A 403 22.00 -11.36 -20.59
C PRO A 403 21.75 -11.52 -19.08
N ALA A 404 22.82 -11.55 -18.29
CA ALA A 404 22.72 -11.82 -16.85
C ALA A 404 21.67 -10.95 -16.13
N ARG A 405 21.54 -9.67 -16.52
CA ARG A 405 20.51 -8.76 -15.99
C ARG A 405 19.09 -9.22 -16.30
N ALA A 406 18.81 -9.61 -17.54
CA ALA A 406 17.49 -10.08 -17.96
C ALA A 406 17.11 -11.39 -17.25
N ARG A 407 18.08 -12.30 -17.03
CA ARG A 407 17.86 -13.50 -16.23
C ARG A 407 17.45 -13.18 -14.80
N TRP A 408 18.19 -12.28 -14.14
CA TRP A 408 17.87 -11.88 -12.77
C TRP A 408 16.56 -11.11 -12.68
N LEU A 409 16.25 -10.29 -13.68
CA LEU A 409 14.95 -9.62 -13.80
C LEU A 409 13.81 -10.65 -13.83
N ALA A 410 13.90 -11.65 -14.71
CA ALA A 410 12.89 -12.69 -14.83
C ALA A 410 12.80 -13.58 -13.57
N TRP A 411 13.93 -14.03 -13.02
CA TRP A 411 13.95 -14.85 -11.81
C TRP A 411 13.39 -14.12 -10.58
N ALA A 412 13.78 -12.85 -10.38
CA ALA A 412 13.27 -12.07 -9.27
C ALA A 412 11.77 -11.76 -9.43
N SER A 413 11.28 -11.52 -10.64
CA SER A 413 9.85 -11.32 -10.91
C SER A 413 9.06 -12.59 -10.63
N TRP A 414 9.57 -13.74 -11.08
CA TRP A 414 8.97 -15.04 -10.79
C TRP A 414 8.93 -15.34 -9.29
N ALA A 415 10.03 -15.06 -8.58
CA ALA A 415 10.09 -15.23 -7.14
C ALA A 415 9.07 -14.32 -6.43
N LEU A 416 8.90 -13.06 -6.86
CA LEU A 416 7.90 -12.15 -6.29
C LEU A 416 6.45 -12.51 -6.61
N LEU A 417 6.21 -13.29 -7.67
CA LEU A 417 4.89 -13.82 -7.99
C LEU A 417 4.55 -15.04 -7.13
N VAL A 418 5.47 -16.00 -7.00
CA VAL A 418 5.22 -17.29 -6.32
C VAL A 418 5.49 -17.22 -4.82
N GLY A 419 6.52 -16.45 -4.42
CA GLY A 419 7.00 -16.36 -3.05
C GLY A 419 5.96 -15.94 -2.01
N PRO A 420 5.13 -14.90 -2.26
CA PRO A 420 4.10 -14.49 -1.30
C PRO A 420 3.05 -15.59 -1.07
N VAL A 421 2.68 -16.34 -2.12
CA VAL A 421 1.77 -17.48 -2.00
C VAL A 421 2.42 -18.60 -1.19
N ALA A 422 3.69 -18.92 -1.46
CA ALA A 422 4.43 -19.90 -0.68
C ALA A 422 4.56 -19.50 0.80
N LEU A 423 4.83 -18.23 1.09
CA LEU A 423 4.88 -17.72 2.46
C LEU A 423 3.51 -17.82 3.15
N ALA A 424 2.42 -17.46 2.46
CA ALA A 424 1.07 -17.59 2.98
C ALA A 424 0.69 -19.05 3.29
N LEU A 425 1.11 -20.00 2.44
CA LEU A 425 0.94 -21.44 2.66
C LEU A 425 1.72 -21.92 3.90
N VAL A 426 2.99 -21.54 4.02
CA VAL A 426 3.85 -21.92 5.17
C VAL A 426 3.31 -21.33 6.48
N GLN A 427 2.85 -20.08 6.44
CA GLN A 427 2.28 -19.39 7.60
C GLN A 427 0.83 -19.82 7.88
N ARG A 428 0.15 -20.47 6.93
CA ARG A 428 -1.29 -20.79 6.96
C ARG A 428 -2.15 -19.54 7.18
N VAL A 429 -1.84 -18.46 6.48
CA VAL A 429 -2.57 -17.18 6.58
C VAL A 429 -3.20 -16.82 5.25
N PHE A 430 -4.32 -16.10 5.31
CA PHE A 430 -4.96 -15.53 4.13
C PHE A 430 -4.54 -14.08 3.96
N VAL A 431 -3.72 -13.83 2.96
CA VAL A 431 -3.27 -12.48 2.63
C VAL A 431 -4.36 -11.78 1.82
N PRO A 432 -4.84 -10.59 2.24
CA PRO A 432 -5.81 -9.83 1.46
C PRO A 432 -5.28 -9.58 0.04
N ALA A 433 -6.09 -9.86 -0.98
CA ALA A 433 -5.67 -9.77 -2.38
C ALA A 433 -5.01 -8.42 -2.74
N ARG A 434 -5.58 -7.32 -2.25
CA ARG A 434 -5.03 -5.95 -2.41
C ARG A 434 -3.60 -5.77 -1.90
N ALA A 435 -3.19 -6.49 -0.86
CA ALA A 435 -1.81 -6.45 -0.35
C ALA A 435 -0.82 -7.15 -1.31
N LEU A 436 -1.31 -7.96 -2.23
CA LEU A 436 -0.55 -8.64 -3.28
C LEU A 436 -0.59 -7.90 -4.63
N MET A 437 -1.07 -6.66 -4.68
CA MET A 437 -1.10 -5.86 -5.92
C MET A 437 0.25 -5.81 -6.65
N TYR A 438 1.37 -5.84 -5.91
CA TYR A 438 2.69 -5.87 -6.53
C TYR A 438 2.95 -7.15 -7.33
N ALA A 439 2.38 -8.29 -6.95
CA ALA A 439 2.52 -9.54 -7.68
C ALA A 439 1.95 -9.43 -9.10
N THR A 440 0.85 -8.68 -9.27
CA THR A 440 0.26 -8.36 -10.58
C THR A 440 1.23 -7.60 -11.48
N PHE A 441 1.98 -6.62 -10.94
CA PHE A 441 3.02 -5.93 -11.73
C PHE A 441 4.10 -6.90 -12.21
N PHE A 442 4.59 -7.79 -11.33
CA PHE A 442 5.63 -8.75 -11.70
C PHE A 442 5.13 -9.84 -12.65
N LEU A 443 3.85 -10.23 -12.57
CA LEU A 443 3.21 -11.08 -13.57
C LEU A 443 3.27 -10.44 -14.96
N TYR A 444 2.86 -9.17 -15.09
CA TYR A 444 2.89 -8.49 -16.38
C TYR A 444 4.32 -8.17 -16.85
N LEU A 445 5.27 -7.99 -15.94
CA LEU A 445 6.68 -7.92 -16.30
C LEU A 445 7.18 -9.26 -16.87
N LEU A 446 6.76 -10.39 -16.31
CA LEU A 446 7.07 -11.70 -16.88
C LEU A 446 6.45 -11.91 -18.25
N ALA A 447 5.18 -11.51 -18.42
CA ALA A 447 4.51 -11.54 -19.71
C ALA A 447 5.25 -10.68 -20.75
N ALA A 448 5.65 -9.46 -20.38
CA ALA A 448 6.41 -8.57 -21.25
C ALA A 448 7.78 -9.14 -21.63
N LEU A 449 8.50 -9.77 -20.69
CA LEU A 449 9.78 -10.43 -20.96
C LEU A 449 9.61 -11.65 -21.88
N GLY A 450 8.56 -12.45 -21.67
CA GLY A 450 8.23 -13.59 -22.53
C GLY A 450 7.87 -13.16 -23.95
N ALA A 451 7.06 -12.10 -24.09
CA ALA A 451 6.68 -11.51 -25.37
C ALA A 451 7.88 -10.92 -26.12
N ASP A 452 8.74 -10.15 -25.44
CA ASP A 452 9.99 -9.62 -26.00
C ASP A 452 10.91 -10.76 -26.46
N TRP A 453 11.05 -11.81 -25.65
CA TRP A 453 11.82 -12.99 -26.03
C TRP A 453 11.24 -13.68 -27.27
N ALA A 454 9.95 -14.01 -27.30
CA ALA A 454 9.29 -14.68 -28.41
C ALA A 454 9.45 -13.88 -29.72
N ALA A 455 9.29 -12.55 -29.65
CA ALA A 455 9.51 -11.65 -30.78
C ALA A 455 10.92 -11.72 -31.37
N THR A 456 11.94 -12.00 -30.54
CA THR A 456 13.32 -12.19 -31.04
C THR A 456 13.59 -13.59 -31.60
N GLN A 457 12.79 -14.60 -31.24
CA GLN A 457 12.99 -15.97 -31.71
C GLN A 457 12.30 -16.22 -33.06
N TRP A 458 11.15 -15.62 -33.30
CA TRP A 458 10.45 -15.77 -34.57
C TRP A 458 11.14 -14.92 -35.65
N ARG A 459 11.70 -15.60 -36.66
CA ARG A 459 12.24 -14.96 -37.87
C ARG A 459 11.15 -15.01 -38.95
N GLY A 460 10.61 -13.85 -39.31
CA GLY A 460 9.60 -13.74 -40.37
C GLY A 460 8.88 -12.38 -40.35
N ARG A 461 8.21 -12.03 -41.46
CA ARG A 461 7.46 -10.76 -41.58
C ARG A 461 6.41 -10.60 -40.48
N TRP A 462 5.77 -11.70 -40.06
CA TRP A 462 4.76 -11.71 -38.97
C TRP A 462 5.36 -11.45 -37.58
N ALA A 463 6.64 -11.79 -37.36
CA ALA A 463 7.29 -11.58 -36.07
C ALA A 463 7.51 -10.09 -35.76
N ALA A 464 7.59 -9.23 -36.79
CA ALA A 464 7.66 -7.79 -36.61
C ALA A 464 6.33 -7.20 -36.12
N TRP A 465 5.19 -7.78 -36.54
CA TRP A 465 3.85 -7.28 -36.23
C TRP A 465 3.21 -7.92 -35.01
N ALA A 466 3.57 -9.16 -34.68
CA ALA A 466 2.98 -9.89 -33.54
C ALA A 466 3.06 -9.13 -32.19
N PRO A 467 4.16 -8.46 -31.81
CA PRO A 467 4.22 -7.69 -30.57
C PRO A 467 3.29 -6.47 -30.58
N LEU A 468 3.14 -5.83 -31.75
CA LEU A 468 2.25 -4.69 -31.92
C LEU A 468 0.79 -5.14 -31.85
N ALA A 469 0.43 -6.21 -32.57
CA ALA A 469 -0.91 -6.79 -32.52
C ALA A 469 -1.28 -7.25 -31.10
N LEU A 470 -0.34 -7.90 -30.40
CA LEU A 470 -0.50 -8.27 -29.00
C LEU A 470 -0.71 -7.05 -28.11
N LEU A 471 0.12 -6.00 -28.24
CA LEU A 471 -0.04 -4.76 -27.49
C LEU A 471 -1.40 -4.11 -27.74
N VAL A 472 -1.84 -4.02 -29.01
CA VAL A 472 -3.14 -3.45 -29.38
C VAL A 472 -4.29 -4.28 -28.79
N GLY A 473 -4.26 -5.61 -28.93
CA GLY A 473 -5.28 -6.49 -28.36
C GLY A 473 -5.35 -6.40 -26.84
N LEU A 474 -4.19 -6.32 -26.17
CA LEU A 474 -4.11 -6.14 -24.72
C LEU A 474 -4.64 -4.77 -24.29
N LEU A 475 -4.29 -3.69 -25.00
CA LEU A 475 -4.81 -2.35 -24.73
C LEU A 475 -6.32 -2.26 -24.96
N ALA A 476 -6.83 -2.92 -26.01
CA ALA A 476 -8.27 -3.02 -26.25
C ALA A 476 -9.00 -3.76 -25.12
N PHE A 477 -8.44 -4.90 -24.67
CA PHE A 477 -8.95 -5.64 -23.51
C PHE A 477 -8.95 -4.78 -22.23
N ARG A 478 -7.90 -3.99 -22.01
CA ARG A 478 -7.84 -3.05 -20.88
C ARG A 478 -8.85 -1.91 -21.02
N GLY A 479 -9.05 -1.37 -22.22
CA GLY A 479 -10.10 -0.40 -22.49
C GLY A 479 -11.49 -0.95 -22.16
N TRP A 480 -11.73 -2.22 -22.49
CA TRP A 480 -12.96 -2.93 -22.10
C TRP A 480 -13.09 -3.12 -20.59
N GLU A 481 -12.03 -3.52 -19.87
CA GLU A 481 -12.06 -3.62 -18.40
C GLU A 481 -12.37 -2.27 -17.73
N ILE A 482 -11.82 -1.17 -18.24
CA ILE A 482 -12.12 0.19 -17.76
C ILE A 482 -13.60 0.51 -17.99
N TYR A 483 -14.11 0.20 -19.18
CA TYR A 483 -15.53 0.38 -19.51
C TYR A 483 -16.43 -0.44 -18.58
N ASP A 484 -16.06 -1.69 -18.27
CA ASP A 484 -16.76 -2.57 -17.33
C ASP A 484 -16.79 -2.02 -15.89
N GLN A 485 -15.87 -1.13 -15.51
CA GLN A 485 -15.92 -0.45 -14.22
C GLN A 485 -16.90 0.74 -14.17
N VAL A 486 -17.36 1.26 -15.32
CA VAL A 486 -18.24 2.43 -15.36
C VAL A 486 -19.57 2.21 -14.61
N PRO A 487 -20.27 1.07 -14.72
CA PRO A 487 -21.47 0.79 -13.92
C PRO A 487 -21.21 0.78 -12.40
N THR A 488 -20.08 0.21 -11.96
CA THR A 488 -19.69 0.18 -10.55
C THR A 488 -19.45 1.61 -10.03
N LEU A 489 -18.77 2.44 -10.82
CA LEU A 489 -18.55 3.85 -10.52
C LEU A 489 -19.86 4.64 -10.45
N ARG A 490 -20.79 4.41 -11.39
CA ARG A 490 -22.12 5.04 -11.38
C ARG A 490 -22.92 4.68 -10.13
N THR A 491 -22.88 3.40 -9.75
CA THR A 491 -23.55 2.89 -8.54
C THR A 491 -22.96 3.55 -7.30
N SER A 492 -21.63 3.53 -7.15
CA SER A 492 -20.95 4.16 -6.02
C SER A 492 -21.29 5.65 -5.89
N ARG A 493 -21.36 6.38 -7.02
CA ARG A 493 -21.78 7.79 -7.04
C ARG A 493 -23.25 7.99 -6.72
N ALA A 494 -24.13 7.06 -7.09
CA ALA A 494 -25.54 7.13 -6.72
C ALA A 494 -25.70 6.93 -5.21
N ASP A 495 -24.94 5.98 -4.64
CA ASP A 495 -24.92 5.68 -3.21
C ASP A 495 -24.39 6.87 -2.40
N ASP A 496 -23.25 7.44 -2.78
CA ASP A 496 -22.69 8.64 -2.12
C ASP A 496 -23.67 9.83 -2.13
N ARG A 497 -24.38 10.03 -3.25
CA ARG A 497 -25.43 11.06 -3.32
C ARG A 497 -26.62 10.74 -2.42
N ALA A 498 -27.02 9.48 -2.31
CA ALA A 498 -28.10 9.04 -1.42
C ALA A 498 -27.74 9.33 0.03
N VAL A 499 -26.57 8.87 0.50
CA VAL A 499 -26.07 9.15 1.85
C VAL A 499 -25.95 10.65 2.12
N THR A 500 -25.41 11.42 1.17
CA THR A 500 -25.30 12.88 1.29
C THR A 500 -26.69 13.54 1.44
N ARG A 501 -27.69 13.11 0.66
CA ARG A 501 -29.06 13.65 0.76
C ARG A 501 -29.72 13.28 2.09
N ALA A 502 -29.58 12.04 2.54
CA ALA A 502 -30.09 11.56 3.81
C ALA A 502 -29.50 12.38 4.98
N TYR A 503 -28.19 12.64 4.97
CA TYR A 503 -27.53 13.48 5.99
C TYR A 503 -28.03 14.93 5.94
N ARG A 504 -28.13 15.53 4.75
CA ARG A 504 -28.65 16.90 4.58
C ARG A 504 -30.08 17.02 5.08
N TRP A 505 -30.94 16.05 4.75
CA TRP A 505 -32.31 16.02 5.25
C TRP A 505 -32.32 15.95 6.78
N LEU A 506 -31.52 15.06 7.38
CA LEU A 506 -31.45 14.95 8.83
C LEU A 506 -31.00 16.27 9.47
N ARG A 507 -30.07 17.00 8.84
CA ARG A 507 -29.62 18.32 9.31
C ARG A 507 -30.68 19.41 9.29
N THR A 508 -31.64 19.37 8.36
CA THR A 508 -32.73 20.36 8.30
C THR A 508 -33.84 20.10 9.32
N GLN A 509 -33.84 18.92 9.96
CA GLN A 509 -34.79 18.60 11.02
C GLN A 509 -34.36 19.21 12.36
N PRO A 510 -35.29 19.40 13.33
CA PRO A 510 -34.95 19.78 14.69
C PRO A 510 -33.74 19.00 15.26
N PRO A 511 -32.89 19.66 16.08
CA PRO A 511 -31.75 18.99 16.69
C PRO A 511 -32.23 17.89 17.64
N GLY A 512 -31.55 16.75 17.62
CA GLY A 512 -31.85 15.63 18.50
C GLY A 512 -31.03 14.39 18.16
N PRO A 513 -30.92 13.43 19.09
CA PRO A 513 -30.17 12.21 18.87
C PRO A 513 -30.84 11.33 17.82
N ALA A 514 -30.04 10.63 17.02
CA ALA A 514 -30.52 9.67 16.03
C ALA A 514 -29.91 8.29 16.28
N VAL A 515 -30.71 7.23 16.18
CA VAL A 515 -30.16 5.88 16.04
C VAL A 515 -29.88 5.61 14.57
N VAL A 516 -28.66 5.19 14.23
CA VAL A 516 -28.27 4.84 12.86
C VAL A 516 -27.99 3.35 12.77
N GLY A 517 -28.99 2.57 12.36
CA GLY A 517 -28.88 1.12 12.17
C GLY A 517 -28.26 0.71 10.83
N ALA A 518 -27.70 1.67 10.08
CA ALA A 518 -27.08 1.46 8.78
C ALA A 518 -25.58 1.82 8.87
N PRO A 519 -24.66 0.85 9.06
CA PRO A 519 -23.25 1.12 9.38
C PRO A 519 -22.53 2.04 8.38
N TYR A 520 -22.86 1.92 7.09
CA TYR A 520 -22.32 2.81 6.07
C TYR A 520 -22.76 4.27 6.27
N HIS A 521 -24.03 4.49 6.64
CA HIS A 521 -24.55 5.84 6.90
C HIS A 521 -24.01 6.38 8.21
N GLU A 522 -23.82 5.54 9.22
CA GLU A 522 -23.23 5.94 10.49
C GLU A 522 -21.86 6.58 10.27
N LEU A 523 -20.92 5.83 9.68
CA LEU A 523 -19.58 6.34 9.37
C LEU A 523 -19.63 7.62 8.53
N MET A 524 -20.43 7.65 7.48
CA MET A 524 -20.49 8.80 6.59
C MET A 524 -21.15 10.02 7.24
N PHE A 525 -22.15 9.82 8.10
CA PHE A 525 -22.80 10.92 8.82
C PHE A 525 -21.87 11.49 9.88
N ASP A 526 -21.11 10.64 10.60
CA ASP A 526 -20.08 11.09 11.53
C ASP A 526 -18.99 11.88 10.81
N HIS A 527 -18.51 11.38 9.66
CA HIS A 527 -17.57 12.10 8.80
C HIS A 527 -18.11 13.46 8.35
N TYR A 528 -19.36 13.52 7.87
CA TYR A 528 -19.95 14.80 7.48
C TYR A 528 -20.17 15.72 8.68
N ALA A 529 -20.49 15.20 9.87
CA ALA A 529 -20.63 15.98 11.09
C ALA A 529 -19.29 16.61 11.50
N LEU A 530 -18.21 15.83 11.41
CA LEU A 530 -16.83 16.27 11.61
C LEU A 530 -16.47 17.42 10.66
N LEU A 531 -16.65 17.24 9.35
CA LEU A 531 -16.31 18.26 8.35
C LEU A 531 -17.15 19.54 8.46
N ASN A 532 -18.38 19.46 8.97
CA ASN A 532 -19.27 20.61 9.11
C ASN A 532 -19.16 21.31 10.48
N GLY A 533 -18.33 20.81 11.41
CA GLY A 533 -18.27 21.34 12.78
C GLY A 533 -19.60 21.27 13.54
N ALA A 534 -20.48 20.34 13.15
CA ALA A 534 -21.85 20.25 13.66
C ALA A 534 -22.13 18.81 14.13
N PRO A 535 -21.53 18.39 15.27
CA PRO A 535 -21.71 17.04 15.79
C PRO A 535 -23.20 16.82 16.11
N ARG A 536 -23.86 15.91 15.37
CA ARG A 536 -25.12 15.33 15.84
C ARG A 536 -24.79 14.16 16.75
N LEU A 537 -25.63 13.95 17.76
CA LEU A 537 -25.57 12.76 18.60
C LEU A 537 -26.09 11.57 17.79
N LEU A 538 -25.19 10.91 17.07
CA LEU A 538 -25.49 9.69 16.32
C LEU A 538 -25.11 8.51 17.20
N HIS A 539 -26.06 7.61 17.42
CA HIS A 539 -25.81 6.40 18.18
C HIS A 539 -26.01 5.17 17.27
N PRO A 540 -25.07 4.20 17.22
CA PRO A 540 -25.29 2.93 16.51
C PRO A 540 -26.46 2.15 17.10
N ARG A 541 -26.72 2.38 18.39
CA ARG A 541 -27.65 1.62 19.23
C ARG A 541 -28.45 2.56 20.13
N PRO A 542 -29.66 2.15 20.53
CA PRO A 542 -30.40 2.89 21.55
C PRO A 542 -29.64 2.87 22.88
N VAL A 543 -29.49 4.04 23.47
CA VAL A 543 -28.97 4.25 24.83
C VAL A 543 -30.17 4.29 25.77
N PRO A 544 -30.18 3.48 26.84
CA PRO A 544 -31.29 3.48 27.80
C PRO A 544 -31.62 4.88 28.31
N GLY A 545 -32.92 5.21 28.37
CA GLY A 545 -33.41 6.52 28.82
C GLY A 545 -33.30 7.65 27.79
N VAL A 546 -32.65 7.44 26.65
CA VAL A 546 -32.57 8.45 25.56
C VAL A 546 -33.75 8.26 24.61
N ARG A 547 -34.52 9.33 24.41
CA ARG A 547 -35.56 9.38 23.38
C ARG A 547 -34.97 9.81 22.05
N TYR A 548 -35.20 9.02 21.01
CA TYR A 548 -34.65 9.26 19.68
C TYR A 548 -35.70 9.85 18.74
N PRO A 549 -35.67 11.16 18.43
CA PRO A 549 -36.57 11.73 17.43
C PRO A 549 -36.38 11.13 16.03
N TYR A 550 -35.20 10.57 15.73
CA TYR A 550 -34.90 9.99 14.41
C TYR A 550 -34.33 8.57 14.52
N LEU A 551 -34.75 7.71 13.59
CA LEU A 551 -34.20 6.37 13.38
C LEU A 551 -33.86 6.21 11.91
N VAL A 552 -32.58 6.04 11.59
CA VAL A 552 -32.06 5.77 10.24
C VAL A 552 -31.88 4.25 10.12
N TRP A 553 -32.57 3.62 9.17
CA TRP A 553 -32.59 2.17 9.03
C TRP A 553 -32.33 1.74 7.58
N PRO A 554 -31.61 0.63 7.33
CA PRO A 554 -31.40 0.13 5.96
C PRO A 554 -32.72 -0.11 5.23
N GLN A 555 -32.78 0.28 3.97
CA GLN A 555 -33.85 -0.09 3.05
C GLN A 555 -33.77 -1.61 2.79
N GLY A 556 -34.89 -2.33 2.92
CA GLY A 556 -34.94 -3.76 2.64
C GLY A 556 -35.79 -4.56 3.62
N PRO A 557 -35.68 -5.91 3.63
CA PRO A 557 -36.50 -6.78 4.45
C PRO A 557 -36.11 -6.77 5.93
N THR A 558 -35.01 -6.12 6.30
CA THR A 558 -34.54 -6.06 7.70
C THR A 558 -35.59 -5.33 8.55
N PRO A 559 -36.32 -6.04 9.43
CA PRO A 559 -37.35 -5.39 10.23
C PRO A 559 -36.73 -4.37 11.18
N ARG A 560 -37.49 -3.34 11.54
CA ARG A 560 -37.11 -2.43 12.61
C ARG A 560 -36.86 -3.23 13.90
N PRO A 561 -35.91 -2.81 14.75
CA PRO A 561 -35.68 -3.50 16.01
C PRO A 561 -36.93 -3.38 16.90
N ALA A 562 -37.20 -4.39 17.72
CA ALA A 562 -38.46 -4.52 18.46
C ALA A 562 -38.82 -3.28 19.28
N TRP A 563 -37.83 -2.65 19.93
CA TRP A 563 -38.01 -1.41 20.69
C TRP A 563 -38.52 -0.24 19.82
N ALA A 564 -38.07 -0.14 18.57
CA ALA A 564 -38.50 0.90 17.65
C ALA A 564 -39.86 0.56 17.03
N ALA A 565 -40.16 -0.72 16.83
CA ALA A 565 -41.46 -1.16 16.34
C ALA A 565 -42.60 -0.85 17.34
N ALA A 566 -42.30 -0.82 18.63
CA ALA A 566 -43.25 -0.45 19.69
C ALA A 566 -43.54 1.06 19.76
N LEU A 567 -42.77 1.90 19.05
CA LEU A 567 -42.93 3.35 19.05
C LEU A 567 -43.63 3.83 17.77
N PRO A 568 -44.38 4.96 17.82
CA PRO A 568 -45.15 5.47 16.67
C PRO A 568 -44.27 6.19 15.62
N TYR A 569 -43.13 5.62 15.29
CA TYR A 569 -42.23 6.09 14.23
C TYR A 569 -42.92 6.08 12.87
N ARG A 570 -42.91 7.22 12.18
CA ARG A 570 -43.43 7.38 10.81
C ARG A 570 -42.26 7.59 9.85
N ALA A 571 -42.30 6.96 8.69
CA ALA A 571 -41.30 7.21 7.65
C ALA A 571 -41.38 8.68 7.22
N ALA A 572 -40.27 9.41 7.34
CA ALA A 572 -40.18 10.85 7.06
C ALA A 572 -39.24 11.14 5.88
N TYR A 573 -38.33 10.20 5.58
CA TYR A 573 -37.46 10.22 4.42
C TYR A 573 -37.23 8.79 3.92
N HIS A 574 -37.07 8.61 2.61
CA HIS A 574 -36.70 7.33 2.02
C HIS A 574 -35.81 7.56 0.78
N ASP A 575 -34.84 6.69 0.58
CA ASP A 575 -34.09 6.57 -0.67
C ASP A 575 -33.77 5.10 -1.00
N ALA A 576 -32.82 4.88 -1.91
CA ALA A 576 -32.44 3.53 -2.33
C ALA A 576 -31.70 2.73 -1.26
N LEU A 577 -31.13 3.38 -0.23
CA LEU A 577 -30.27 2.77 0.77
C LEU A 577 -30.88 2.77 2.17
N VAL A 578 -31.66 3.79 2.54
CA VAL A 578 -32.22 3.93 3.89
C VAL A 578 -33.64 4.51 3.93
N VAL A 579 -34.35 4.18 5.01
CA VAL A 579 -35.53 4.90 5.49
C VAL A 579 -35.15 5.65 6.77
N ILE A 580 -35.48 6.94 6.84
CA ILE A 580 -35.42 7.68 8.10
C ILE A 580 -36.83 7.84 8.66
N TYR A 581 -37.03 7.29 9.85
CA TYR A 581 -38.26 7.43 10.61
C TYR A 581 -38.14 8.60 11.58
N ALA A 582 -39.21 9.38 11.72
CA ALA A 582 -39.35 10.41 12.72
C ALA A 582 -40.38 10.00 13.78
N LEU A 583 -40.05 10.25 15.05
CA LEU A 583 -40.98 10.11 16.16
C LEU A 583 -41.78 11.41 16.28
N PRO A 584 -43.13 11.37 16.30
CA PRO A 584 -43.93 12.57 16.51
C PRO A 584 -43.56 13.29 17.81
N PRO A 585 -43.67 14.64 17.87
CA PRO A 585 -43.59 15.36 19.14
C PRO A 585 -44.63 14.78 20.10
N THR A 586 -44.26 14.54 21.36
CA THR A 586 -45.28 14.31 22.39
C THR A 586 -46.07 15.60 22.52
N GLN A 587 -47.37 15.53 22.30
CA GLN A 587 -48.28 16.61 22.66
C GLN A 587 -48.32 16.80 24.17
#